data_AF-A0A842JGM1-F1
#
_entry.id   AF-A0A842JGM1-F1
#
_cell.length_a   1.000
_cell.length_b   1.000
_cell.length_c   1.000
_cell.angle_alpha   90.00
_cell.angle_beta   90.00
_cell.angle_gamma   90.00
#
_symmetry.space_group_name_H-M   'P 1'
#
loop_
_entity.id
_entity.type
_entity.pdbx_description
1 polymer ?
#
loop_
_entity_poly.entity_id
_entity_poly.type
_entity_poly.pdbx_seq_one_letter_code
_entity_poly.pdbx_strand_id
1 'polypeptide(L)'
;MNDRTPDTQQDVDAEEAFSLLQDLYDKLPAMQKRGEALARARQAQTIVRLEGELRTARVLLDEAEARERAAREAFAQAQRGGDDALVDERRRAALHAGALKGFRVGPAKNAEAALAQALEEGSFADVLEARAALMEDEALSALGEEVEAYRRAYAQALERCQRLAGDVDVDGFDAR
;
A
#
# COMPACT_ATOMS: atom_id res chain seq x y z
N MET A 1 -52.34 22.88 6.35
CA MET A 1 -51.37 23.01 7.46
C MET A 1 -51.37 21.66 8.15
N ASN A 2 -50.38 20.84 7.85
CA ASN A 2 -50.32 19.45 8.31
C ASN A 2 -49.75 19.41 9.73
N ASP A 3 -50.61 19.20 10.72
CA ASP A 3 -50.22 18.61 12.00
C ASP A 3 -50.00 17.11 11.76
N ARG A 4 -48.75 16.71 11.47
CA ARG A 4 -48.33 15.33 11.70
C ARG A 4 -47.93 15.23 13.15
N THR A 5 -48.57 14.35 13.90
CA THR A 5 -48.17 13.99 15.27
C THR A 5 -46.71 13.51 15.28
N PRO A 6 -45.90 13.88 16.29
CA PRO A 6 -44.47 13.58 16.36
C PRO A 6 -44.14 12.08 16.20
N ASP A 7 -44.99 11.19 16.71
CA ASP A 7 -44.92 9.72 16.50
C ASP A 7 -44.89 9.33 15.02
N THR A 8 -45.76 9.94 14.21
CA THR A 8 -45.90 9.57 12.79
C THR A 8 -44.72 10.04 11.94
N GLN A 9 -44.00 11.08 12.38
CA GLN A 9 -42.81 11.54 11.69
C GLN A 9 -41.58 10.71 12.11
N GLN A 10 -41.49 10.29 13.38
CA GLN A 10 -40.46 9.37 13.84
C GLN A 10 -40.57 7.99 13.19
N ASP A 11 -41.78 7.46 13.03
CA ASP A 11 -42.02 6.19 12.32
C ASP A 11 -41.57 6.24 10.86
N VAL A 12 -41.91 7.32 10.14
CA VAL A 12 -41.48 7.52 8.74
C VAL A 12 -39.95 7.66 8.67
N ASP A 13 -39.34 8.41 9.58
CA ASP A 13 -37.89 8.60 9.60
C ASP A 13 -37.13 7.30 9.93
N ALA A 14 -37.75 6.38 10.67
CA ALA A 14 -37.25 5.04 10.99
C ALA A 14 -37.40 4.07 9.81
N GLU A 15 -38.56 4.06 9.14
CA GLU A 15 -38.78 3.27 7.92
C GLU A 15 -37.79 3.67 6.81
N GLU A 16 -37.56 4.97 6.61
CA GLU A 16 -36.58 5.46 5.64
C GLU A 16 -35.14 5.04 6.00
N ALA A 17 -34.76 5.13 7.28
CA ALA A 17 -33.43 4.75 7.74
C ALA A 17 -33.19 3.24 7.55
N PHE A 18 -34.19 2.42 7.91
CA PHE A 18 -34.11 0.97 7.77
C PHE A 18 -34.09 0.53 6.30
N SER A 19 -34.94 1.14 5.46
CA SER A 19 -34.96 0.90 4.02
C SER A 19 -33.60 1.21 3.37
N LEU A 20 -33.00 2.36 3.72
CA LEU A 20 -31.66 2.70 3.26
C LEU A 20 -30.59 1.70 3.74
N LEU A 21 -30.65 1.25 4.99
CA LEU A 21 -29.72 0.27 5.51
C LEU A 21 -29.88 -1.08 4.80
N GLN A 22 -31.11 -1.51 4.51
CA GLN A 22 -31.39 -2.73 3.75
C GLN A 22 -30.83 -2.63 2.32
N ASP A 23 -31.07 -1.52 1.62
CA ASP A 23 -30.52 -1.27 0.28
C ASP A 23 -28.99 -1.33 0.25
N LEU A 24 -28.34 -0.84 1.30
CA LEU A 24 -26.89 -0.90 1.44
C LEU A 24 -26.43 -2.32 1.78
N TYR A 25 -27.13 -3.03 2.66
CA TYR A 25 -26.86 -4.43 2.98
C TYR A 25 -26.94 -5.34 1.76
N ASP A 26 -27.94 -5.15 0.90
CA ASP A 26 -28.10 -5.90 -0.35
C ASP A 26 -26.94 -5.66 -1.33
N LYS A 27 -26.30 -4.49 -1.26
CA LYS A 27 -25.10 -4.13 -2.06
C LYS A 27 -23.80 -4.67 -1.46
N LEU A 28 -23.79 -5.15 -0.21
CA LEU A 28 -22.58 -5.56 0.50
C LEU A 28 -21.74 -6.60 -0.27
N PRO A 29 -22.29 -7.66 -0.87
CA PRO A 29 -21.47 -8.64 -1.59
C PRO A 29 -20.75 -8.03 -2.80
N ALA A 30 -21.38 -7.09 -3.51
CA ALA A 30 -20.76 -6.39 -4.63
C ALA A 30 -19.63 -5.47 -4.13
N MET A 31 -19.85 -4.77 -3.02
CA MET A 31 -18.85 -3.88 -2.42
C MET A 31 -17.68 -4.63 -1.80
N GLN A 32 -17.88 -5.84 -1.28
CA GLN A 32 -16.80 -6.73 -0.84
C GLN A 32 -15.87 -7.08 -2.00
N LYS A 33 -16.42 -7.50 -3.15
CA LYS A 33 -15.62 -7.76 -4.37
C LYS A 33 -14.84 -6.52 -4.83
N ARG A 34 -15.45 -5.34 -4.76
CA ARG A 34 -14.76 -4.08 -5.06
C ARG A 34 -13.63 -3.78 -4.07
N GLY A 35 -13.85 -4.05 -2.78
CA GLY A 35 -12.83 -3.94 -1.74
C GLY A 35 -11.65 -4.90 -1.94
N GLU A 36 -11.92 -6.15 -2.34
CA GLU A 36 -10.89 -7.13 -2.70
C GLU A 36 -10.10 -6.69 -3.93
N ALA A 37 -10.79 -6.20 -4.97
CA ALA A 37 -10.15 -5.65 -6.17
C ALA A 37 -9.26 -4.45 -5.83
N LEU A 38 -9.73 -3.54 -4.96
CA LEU A 38 -8.97 -2.39 -4.47
C LEU A 38 -7.72 -2.83 -3.70
N ALA A 39 -7.85 -3.79 -2.78
CA ALA A 39 -6.73 -4.33 -2.01
C ALA A 39 -5.68 -4.98 -2.92
N ARG A 40 -6.14 -5.81 -3.87
CA ARG A 40 -5.28 -6.46 -4.87
C ARG A 40 -4.54 -5.44 -5.74
N ALA A 41 -5.23 -4.40 -6.22
CA ALA A 41 -4.61 -3.35 -7.04
C ALA A 41 -3.55 -2.54 -6.26
N ARG A 42 -3.81 -2.17 -5.00
CA ARG A 42 -2.82 -1.49 -4.14
C ARG A 42 -1.59 -2.35 -3.87
N GLN A 43 -1.80 -3.66 -3.69
CA GLN A 43 -0.70 -4.60 -3.52
C GLN A 43 0.13 -4.73 -4.81
N ALA A 44 -0.51 -4.79 -5.98
CA ALA A 44 0.18 -4.79 -7.27
C ALA A 44 1.07 -3.55 -7.43
N GLN A 45 0.55 -2.34 -7.15
CA GLN A 45 1.35 -1.11 -7.17
C GLN A 45 2.54 -1.16 -6.22
N THR A 46 2.34 -1.71 -5.02
CA THR A 46 3.41 -1.86 -4.02
C THR A 46 4.53 -2.77 -4.52
N ILE A 47 4.19 -3.96 -5.05
CA ILE A 47 5.18 -4.92 -5.58
C ILE A 47 5.96 -4.30 -6.75
N VAL A 48 5.27 -3.65 -7.69
CA VAL A 48 5.92 -3.04 -8.87
C VAL A 48 6.84 -1.88 -8.45
N ARG A 49 6.44 -1.07 -7.47
CA ARG A 49 7.30 -0.03 -6.90
C ARG A 49 8.57 -0.64 -6.27
N LEU A 50 8.41 -1.65 -5.42
CA LEU A 50 9.53 -2.33 -4.76
C LEU A 50 10.49 -2.98 -5.76
N GLU A 51 9.97 -3.58 -6.83
CA GLU A 51 10.79 -4.10 -7.94
C GLU A 51 11.57 -2.98 -8.65
N GLY A 52 10.94 -1.81 -8.87
CA GLY A 52 11.63 -0.61 -9.37
C GLY A 52 12.77 -0.13 -8.47
N GLU A 53 12.53 -0.09 -7.16
CA GLU A 53 13.52 0.27 -6.15
C GLU A 53 14.69 -0.73 -6.14
N LEU A 54 14.40 -2.03 -6.16
CA LEU A 54 15.41 -3.08 -6.24
C LEU A 54 16.26 -2.98 -7.51
N ARG A 55 15.63 -2.77 -8.68
CA ARG A 55 16.36 -2.55 -9.93
C ARG A 55 17.31 -1.36 -9.82
N THR A 56 16.82 -0.25 -9.29
CA THR A 56 17.63 0.97 -9.11
C THR A 56 18.81 0.73 -8.17
N ALA A 57 18.56 0.08 -7.03
CA ALA A 57 19.60 -0.24 -6.06
C ALA A 57 20.66 -1.20 -6.63
N ARG A 58 20.24 -2.20 -7.41
CA ARG A 58 21.14 -3.14 -8.10
C ARG A 58 22.02 -2.44 -9.13
N VAL A 59 21.46 -1.59 -9.99
CA VAL A 59 22.26 -0.79 -10.95
C VAL A 59 23.34 0.02 -10.22
N LEU A 60 22.97 0.72 -9.15
CA LEU A 60 23.92 1.52 -8.37
C LEU A 60 25.00 0.67 -7.68
N LEU A 61 24.65 -0.53 -7.23
CA LEU A 61 25.61 -1.49 -6.67
C LEU A 61 26.56 -2.01 -7.76
N ASP A 62 26.03 -2.44 -8.91
CA ASP A 62 26.81 -2.97 -10.04
C ASP A 62 27.84 -1.93 -10.53
N GLU A 63 27.43 -0.67 -10.64
CA GLU A 63 28.37 0.39 -11.01
C GLU A 63 29.43 0.64 -9.95
N ALA A 64 29.07 0.58 -8.66
CA ALA A 64 30.04 0.73 -7.57
C ALA A 64 31.04 -0.44 -7.55
N GLU A 65 30.57 -1.65 -7.82
CA GLU A 65 31.42 -2.83 -7.98
C GLU A 65 32.36 -2.70 -9.18
N ALA A 66 31.87 -2.21 -10.32
CA ALA A 66 32.72 -1.97 -11.50
C ALA A 66 33.83 -0.95 -11.21
N ARG A 67 33.50 0.15 -10.52
CA ARG A 67 34.48 1.16 -10.10
C ARG A 67 35.50 0.58 -9.13
N GLU A 68 35.06 -0.27 -8.21
CA GLU A 68 35.93 -0.92 -7.23
C GLU A 68 36.90 -1.92 -7.88
N ARG A 69 36.41 -2.73 -8.83
CA ARG A 69 37.24 -3.63 -9.64
C ARG A 69 38.30 -2.85 -10.41
N ALA A 70 37.90 -1.80 -11.13
CA ALA A 70 38.82 -0.96 -11.90
C ALA A 70 39.89 -0.29 -11.00
N ALA A 71 39.51 0.20 -9.82
CA ALA A 71 40.45 0.80 -8.88
C ALA A 71 41.45 -0.24 -8.32
N ARG A 72 41.00 -1.46 -8.03
CA ARG A 72 41.88 -2.56 -7.60
C ARG A 72 42.84 -3.00 -8.69
N GLU A 73 42.37 -3.09 -9.94
CA GLU A 73 43.21 -3.41 -11.09
C GLU A 73 44.28 -2.35 -11.30
N ALA A 74 43.92 -1.07 -11.24
CA ALA A 74 44.87 0.03 -11.35
C ALA A 74 45.91 0.02 -10.21
N PHE A 75 45.49 -0.33 -8.98
CA PHE A 75 46.42 -0.51 -7.87
C PHE A 75 47.39 -1.67 -8.12
N ALA A 76 46.89 -2.82 -8.59
CA ALA A 76 47.73 -3.97 -8.92
C ALA A 76 48.71 -3.65 -10.07
N GLN A 77 48.33 -2.80 -11.02
CA GLN A 77 49.21 -2.33 -12.08
C GLN A 77 50.30 -1.38 -11.55
N ALA A 78 49.94 -0.43 -10.68
CA ALA A 78 50.89 0.49 -10.06
C ALA A 78 51.97 -0.24 -9.25
N GLN A 79 51.59 -1.30 -8.52
CA GLN A 79 52.53 -2.14 -7.78
C GLN A 79 53.62 -2.77 -8.66
N ARG A 80 53.30 -3.07 -9.93
CA ARG A 80 54.29 -3.60 -10.88
C ARG A 80 55.20 -2.52 -11.46
N GLY A 81 54.74 -1.27 -11.46
CA GLY A 81 55.48 -0.12 -11.99
C GLY A 81 56.53 0.44 -11.04
N GLY A 82 56.46 0.13 -9.74
CA GLY A 82 57.50 0.45 -8.75
C GLY A 82 57.56 1.92 -8.32
N ASP A 83 56.58 2.76 -8.69
CA ASP A 83 56.45 4.14 -8.21
C ASP A 83 55.64 4.16 -6.91
N ASP A 84 56.33 4.31 -5.78
CA ASP A 84 55.72 4.29 -4.44
C ASP A 84 54.62 5.36 -4.25
N ALA A 85 54.78 6.55 -4.85
CA ALA A 85 53.79 7.61 -4.73
C ALA A 85 52.50 7.26 -5.47
N LEU A 86 52.64 6.73 -6.69
CA LEU A 86 51.51 6.23 -7.48
C LEU A 86 50.84 5.02 -6.81
N VAL A 87 51.64 4.11 -6.22
CA VAL A 87 51.12 2.95 -5.47
C VAL A 87 50.25 3.39 -4.30
N ASP A 88 50.70 4.35 -3.49
CA ASP A 88 49.90 4.86 -2.36
C ASP A 88 48.63 5.60 -2.82
N GLU A 89 48.72 6.40 -3.88
CA GLU A 89 47.55 7.05 -4.50
C GLU A 89 46.50 6.00 -4.93
N ARG A 90 46.91 4.98 -5.70
CA ARG A 90 45.99 3.94 -6.17
C ARG A 90 45.46 3.07 -5.05
N ARG A 91 46.25 2.83 -3.99
CA ARG A 91 45.78 2.16 -2.77
C ARG A 91 44.62 2.92 -2.14
N ARG A 92 44.77 4.24 -1.94
CA ARG A 92 43.72 5.09 -1.37
C ARG A 92 42.47 5.10 -2.25
N ALA A 93 42.62 5.20 -3.57
CA ALA A 93 41.51 5.13 -4.51
C ALA A 93 40.74 3.79 -4.42
N ALA A 94 41.45 2.67 -4.35
CA ALA A 94 40.84 1.34 -4.20
C ALA A 94 40.10 1.17 -2.88
N LEU A 95 40.66 1.67 -1.77
CA LEU A 95 39.99 1.67 -0.47
C LEU A 95 38.73 2.55 -0.48
N HIS A 96 38.82 3.74 -1.07
CA HIS A 96 37.68 4.64 -1.20
C HIS A 96 36.54 4.03 -2.03
N ALA A 97 36.87 3.43 -3.19
CA ALA A 97 35.88 2.72 -4.01
C ALA A 97 35.26 1.54 -3.26
N GLY A 98 36.06 0.80 -2.47
CA GLY A 98 35.60 -0.25 -1.56
C GLY A 98 34.56 0.24 -0.54
N ALA A 99 34.83 1.38 0.10
CA ALA A 99 33.91 1.99 1.05
C ALA A 99 32.61 2.44 0.37
N LEU A 100 32.70 3.10 -0.79
CA LEU A 100 31.52 3.53 -1.56
C LEU A 100 30.63 2.37 -1.99
N LYS A 101 31.22 1.25 -2.44
CA LYS A 101 30.48 0.01 -2.71
C LYS A 101 29.78 -0.49 -1.44
N GLY A 102 30.46 -0.48 -0.30
CA GLY A 102 29.89 -0.89 0.99
C GLY A 102 28.57 -0.18 1.32
N PHE A 103 28.47 1.13 1.05
CA PHE A 103 27.23 1.91 1.25
C PHE A 103 26.07 1.50 0.34
N ARG A 104 26.32 0.77 -0.76
CA ARG A 104 25.28 0.32 -1.72
C ARG A 104 24.74 -1.08 -1.41
N VAL A 105 25.49 -1.92 -0.70
CA VAL A 105 25.09 -3.30 -0.39
C VAL A 105 23.83 -3.35 0.48
N GLY A 106 23.79 -2.56 1.55
CA GLY A 106 22.64 -2.52 2.48
C GLY A 106 21.33 -2.16 1.78
N PRO A 107 21.25 -1.04 1.06
CA PRO A 107 20.06 -0.67 0.29
C PRO A 107 19.60 -1.73 -0.70
N ALA A 108 20.50 -2.37 -1.45
CA ALA A 108 20.15 -3.43 -2.40
C ALA A 108 19.53 -4.65 -1.70
N LYS A 109 20.13 -5.10 -0.59
CA LYS A 109 19.60 -6.21 0.22
C LYS A 109 18.26 -5.88 0.86
N ASN A 110 18.10 -4.65 1.36
CA ASN A 110 16.85 -4.22 1.97
C ASN A 110 15.71 -4.17 0.94
N ALA A 111 15.98 -3.65 -0.27
CA ALA A 111 14.99 -3.64 -1.34
C ALA A 111 14.61 -5.06 -1.79
N GLU A 112 15.58 -5.97 -1.83
CA GLU A 112 15.35 -7.38 -2.16
C GLU A 112 14.48 -8.07 -1.11
N ALA A 113 14.80 -7.89 0.17
CA ALA A 113 14.02 -8.43 1.27
C ALA A 113 12.60 -7.85 1.30
N ALA A 114 12.45 -6.54 1.09
CA ALA A 114 11.13 -5.89 1.04
C ALA A 114 10.26 -6.43 -0.10
N LEU A 115 10.84 -6.64 -1.30
CA LEU A 115 10.12 -7.25 -2.42
C LEU A 115 9.73 -8.69 -2.12
N ALA A 116 10.66 -9.49 -1.57
CA ALA A 116 10.39 -10.88 -1.21
C ALA A 116 9.27 -11.00 -0.17
N GLN A 117 9.32 -10.17 0.88
CA GLN A 117 8.30 -10.12 1.91
C GLN A 117 6.93 -9.73 1.33
N ALA A 118 6.88 -8.71 0.46
CA ALA A 118 5.62 -8.28 -0.16
C ALA A 118 4.98 -9.35 -1.07
N LEU A 119 5.80 -10.23 -1.66
CA LEU A 119 5.32 -11.39 -2.43
C LEU A 119 4.87 -12.53 -1.51
N GLU A 120 5.61 -12.80 -0.43
CA GLU A 120 5.27 -13.85 0.54
C GLU A 120 3.97 -13.57 1.29
N GLU A 121 3.77 -12.33 1.73
CA GLU A 121 2.54 -11.90 2.42
C GLU A 121 1.37 -11.65 1.45
N GLY A 122 1.65 -11.64 0.14
CA GLY A 122 0.74 -11.14 -0.86
C GLY A 122 -0.05 -12.16 -1.64
N SER A 123 -0.98 -11.66 -2.45
CA SER A 123 -1.87 -12.46 -3.31
C SER A 123 -1.28 -12.76 -4.69
N PHE A 124 -0.02 -12.38 -4.93
CA PHE A 124 0.65 -12.53 -6.21
C PHE A 124 1.79 -13.52 -6.09
N ALA A 125 1.88 -14.47 -7.03
CA ALA A 125 2.96 -15.45 -7.04
C ALA A 125 4.30 -14.82 -7.43
N ASP A 126 4.27 -13.82 -8.31
CA ASP A 126 5.45 -13.12 -8.78
C ASP A 126 5.15 -11.67 -9.23
N VAL A 127 6.23 -10.97 -9.61
CA VAL A 127 6.17 -9.58 -10.06
C VAL A 127 5.48 -9.43 -11.42
N LEU A 128 5.53 -10.45 -12.28
CA LEU A 128 4.90 -10.40 -13.60
C LEU A 128 3.38 -10.42 -13.45
N GLU A 129 2.86 -11.26 -12.56
CA GLU A 129 1.44 -11.31 -12.20
C GLU A 129 0.99 -9.98 -11.58
N ALA A 130 1.78 -9.44 -10.64
CA ALA A 130 1.50 -8.13 -10.04
C ALA A 130 1.45 -7.01 -11.11
N ARG A 131 2.38 -7.02 -12.06
CA ARG A 131 2.40 -6.06 -13.17
C ARG A 131 1.16 -6.18 -14.06
N ALA A 132 0.72 -7.40 -14.37
CA ALA A 132 -0.48 -7.63 -15.18
C ALA A 132 -1.76 -7.17 -14.49
N ALA A 133 -1.76 -7.10 -13.16
CA ALA A 133 -2.88 -6.63 -12.34
C ALA A 133 -2.81 -5.13 -11.99
N LEU A 134 -1.89 -4.37 -12.58
CA LEU A 134 -1.83 -2.93 -12.38
C LEU A 134 -3.12 -2.27 -12.88
N MET A 135 -3.56 -1.30 -12.09
CA MET A 135 -4.66 -0.42 -12.40
C MET A 135 -4.09 0.99 -12.55
N GLU A 136 -4.63 1.75 -13.50
CA GLU A 136 -4.33 3.18 -13.65
C GLU A 136 -4.66 3.94 -12.36
N ASP A 137 -3.86 4.96 -12.03
CA ASP A 137 -3.97 5.67 -10.76
C ASP A 137 -5.33 6.35 -10.58
N GLU A 138 -5.89 6.94 -11.63
CA GLU A 138 -7.22 7.55 -11.59
C GLU A 138 -8.32 6.51 -11.33
N ALA A 139 -8.22 5.33 -11.96
CA ALA A 139 -9.18 4.25 -11.77
C ALA A 139 -9.07 3.65 -10.35
N LEU A 140 -7.85 3.50 -9.83
CA LEU A 140 -7.61 3.05 -8.47
C LEU A 140 -8.16 4.04 -7.44
N SER A 141 -7.95 5.34 -7.66
CA SER A 141 -8.47 6.40 -6.79
C SER A 141 -9.99 6.39 -6.79
N ALA A 142 -10.62 6.33 -7.97
CA ALA A 142 -12.07 6.30 -8.10
C ALA A 142 -12.67 5.06 -7.39
N LEU A 143 -12.06 3.89 -7.54
CA LEU A 143 -12.48 2.67 -6.83
C LEU A 143 -12.31 2.82 -5.32
N GLY A 144 -11.24 3.46 -4.87
CA GLY A 144 -11.02 3.80 -3.46
C GLY A 144 -12.11 4.70 -2.90
N GLU A 145 -12.45 5.77 -3.61
CA GLU A 145 -13.51 6.70 -3.24
C GLU A 145 -14.88 6.01 -3.19
N GLU A 146 -15.19 5.16 -4.16
CA GLU A 146 -16.44 4.39 -4.19
C GLU A 146 -16.58 3.49 -2.95
N VAL A 147 -15.55 2.72 -2.62
CA VAL A 147 -15.55 1.82 -1.45
C VAL A 147 -15.66 2.61 -0.14
N GLU A 148 -14.96 3.74 -0.01
CA GLU A 148 -15.03 4.58 1.18
C GLU A 148 -16.37 5.32 1.31
N ALA A 149 -16.95 5.80 0.20
CA ALA A 149 -18.27 6.39 0.20
C ALA A 149 -19.33 5.39 0.66
N TYR A 150 -19.26 4.15 0.19
CA TYR A 150 -20.14 3.07 0.66
C TYR A 150 -19.96 2.79 2.16
N ARG A 151 -18.72 2.67 2.64
CA ARG A 151 -18.44 2.44 4.08
C ARG A 151 -19.02 3.54 4.96
N ARG A 152 -18.87 4.80 4.55
CA ARG A 152 -19.45 5.95 5.26
C ARG A 152 -20.97 5.92 5.25
N ALA A 153 -21.58 5.67 4.09
CA ALA A 153 -23.03 5.57 3.96
C ALA A 153 -23.60 4.45 4.84
N TYR A 154 -22.95 3.28 4.85
CA TYR A 154 -23.35 2.15 5.68
C TYR A 154 -23.25 2.48 7.18
N ALA A 155 -22.13 3.08 7.61
CA ALA A 155 -21.94 3.47 9.02
C ALA A 155 -22.97 4.51 9.47
N GLN A 156 -23.25 5.53 8.64
CA GLN A 156 -24.24 6.56 8.94
C GLN A 156 -25.67 6.02 8.99
N ALA A 157 -26.04 5.13 8.04
CA ALA A 157 -27.35 4.49 8.03
C ALA A 157 -27.54 3.60 9.27
N LEU A 158 -26.51 2.84 9.64
CA LEU A 158 -26.51 2.01 10.85
C LEU A 158 -26.66 2.86 12.11
N GLU A 159 -25.89 3.94 12.25
CA GLU A 159 -25.98 4.86 13.39
C GLU A 159 -27.37 5.53 13.48
N ARG A 160 -27.95 5.92 12.34
CA ARG A 160 -29.32 6.46 12.31
C ARG A 160 -30.35 5.43 12.80
N CYS A 161 -30.25 4.18 12.34
CA CYS A 161 -31.12 3.10 12.82
C CYS A 161 -30.95 2.83 14.32
N GLN A 162 -29.71 2.83 14.82
CA GLN A 162 -29.41 2.59 16.24
C GLN A 162 -29.95 3.70 17.14
N ARG A 163 -29.85 4.97 16.73
CA ARG A 163 -30.44 6.10 17.47
C ARG A 163 -31.95 5.99 17.54
N LEU A 164 -32.59 5.74 16.40
CA LEU A 164 -34.05 5.59 16.35
C LEU A 164 -34.55 4.39 17.16
N ALA A 165 -33.80 3.28 17.19
CA ALA A 165 -34.13 2.13 18.03
C ALA A 165 -33.87 2.36 19.53
N GLY A 166 -32.92 3.23 19.89
CA GLY A 166 -32.63 3.61 21.27
C GLY A 166 -33.52 4.72 21.84
N ASP A 167 -34.09 5.55 20.96
CA ASP A 167 -35.06 6.60 21.30
C ASP A 167 -36.50 6.06 21.45
N VAL A 168 -36.74 4.77 21.16
CA VAL A 168 -37.98 4.08 21.55
C VAL A 168 -37.91 3.82 23.06
N ASP A 169 -38.32 4.82 23.85
CA ASP A 169 -38.57 4.64 25.27
C ASP A 169 -39.63 3.55 25.46
N VAL A 170 -39.24 2.46 26.09
CA VAL A 170 -40.13 1.35 26.46
C VAL A 170 -40.97 1.74 27.70
N ASP A 171 -41.44 2.98 27.78
CA ASP A 171 -42.22 3.50 28.91
C ASP A 171 -43.72 3.16 28.83
N GLY A 172 -44.02 1.95 28.34
CA GLY A 172 -45.39 1.49 28.09
C GLY A 172 -45.72 0.09 28.59
N PHE A 173 -44.87 -0.54 29.41
CA PHE A 173 -45.19 -1.86 30.00
C PHE A 173 -44.91 -1.89 31.50
N ASP A 174 -45.55 -0.98 32.24
CA ASP A 174 -45.81 -1.19 33.66
C ASP A 174 -47.31 -0.97 33.93
N ALA A 175 -48.06 -2.08 33.93
CA ALA A 175 -49.30 -2.29 34.71
C ALA A 175 -49.90 -3.67 34.39
N ARG A 176 -49.53 -4.68 35.19
CA ARG A 176 -50.46 -5.53 35.99
C ARG A 176 -49.76 -6.75 36.57
#